data_AF-A0A1W9HRD6-F1
#
_entry.id   AF-A0A1W9HRD6-F1
#
_cell.length_a   1.000
_cell.length_b   1.000
_cell.length_c   1.000
_cell.angle_alpha   90.00
_cell.angle_beta   90.00
_cell.angle_gamma   90.00
#
_symmetry.space_group_name_H-M   'P 1'
#
loop_
_entity.id
_entity.type
_entity.pdbx_description
1 polymer ?
#
loop_
_entity_poly.entity_id
_entity_poly.type
_entity_poly.pdbx_seq_one_letter_code
_entity_poly.pdbx_strand_id
1 'polypeptide(L)'
;MNKYFSSPFLAALTLSPLLAHASVESSMQAVQSKLIGTVLPLGGMLGLGFAAVSFFMGSPNAMSHLKLAVIGAAIGFGGPAIIEFVRSLIH
;
A
#
# COMPACT_ATOMS: atom_id res chain seq x y z
N MET A 1 49.45 12.56 -11.48
CA MET A 1 48.88 11.99 -12.72
C MET A 1 47.51 11.29 -12.49
N ASN A 2 46.67 11.76 -11.55
CA ASN A 2 45.51 10.99 -11.03
C ASN A 2 44.11 11.57 -11.34
N LYS A 3 43.99 12.72 -12.01
CA LYS A 3 42.68 13.37 -12.23
C LYS A 3 41.84 12.69 -13.33
N TYR A 4 42.48 12.08 -14.32
CA TYR A 4 41.80 11.41 -15.44
C TYR A 4 41.25 10.02 -15.09
N PHE A 5 41.77 9.35 -14.05
CA PHE A 5 41.29 8.03 -13.63
C PHE A 5 40.00 8.11 -12.79
N SER A 6 39.79 9.20 -12.06
CA SER A 6 38.58 9.43 -11.25
C SER A 6 37.35 9.84 -12.08
N SER A 7 37.57 10.59 -13.18
CA SER A 7 36.49 11.09 -14.05
C SER A 7 35.57 10.00 -14.64
N PRO A 8 36.08 8.91 -15.27
CA PRO A 8 35.20 7.87 -15.80
C PRO A 8 34.49 7.07 -14.70
N PHE A 9 35.09 6.94 -13.51
CA PHE A 9 34.48 6.25 -12.37
C PHE A 9 33.31 7.06 -11.77
N LEU A 10 33.47 8.38 -11.64
CA LEU A 10 32.40 9.28 -11.20
C LEU A 10 31.26 9.37 -12.22
N ALA A 11 31.58 9.38 -13.53
CA ALA A 11 30.57 9.30 -14.58
C ALA A 11 29.82 7.97 -14.57
N ALA A 12 30.51 6.84 -14.38
CA ALA A 12 29.88 5.53 -14.24
C ALA A 12 28.95 5.47 -13.01
N LEU A 13 29.30 6.11 -11.89
CA LEU A 13 28.49 6.13 -10.68
C LEU A 13 27.20 6.96 -10.82
N THR A 14 27.23 8.07 -11.57
CA THR A 14 26.06 8.93 -11.80
C THR A 14 25.17 8.47 -12.97
N LEU A 15 25.75 7.82 -13.98
CA LEU A 15 25.01 7.21 -15.10
C LEU A 15 24.47 5.81 -14.80
N SER A 16 25.04 5.09 -13.81
CA SER A 16 24.53 3.78 -13.37
C SER A 16 23.06 3.80 -12.97
N PRO A 17 22.54 4.74 -12.12
CA PRO A 17 21.11 4.76 -11.79
C PRO A 17 20.22 5.12 -12.98
N LEU A 18 20.73 5.89 -13.95
CA LEU A 18 20.00 6.30 -15.15
C LEU A 18 19.85 5.15 -16.16
N LEU A 19 20.90 4.36 -16.37
CA LEU A 19 20.85 3.15 -17.20
C LEU A 19 20.16 1.98 -16.49
N ALA A 20 20.25 1.92 -15.16
CA ALA A 20 19.58 0.92 -14.35
C ALA A 20 18.08 1.15 -14.20
N HIS A 21 17.51 2.30 -14.65
CA HIS A 21 16.11 2.68 -14.36
C HIS A 21 15.74 2.26 -12.94
N ALA A 22 16.62 2.58 -11.98
CA ALA A 22 16.60 1.96 -10.66
C ALA A 22 15.19 2.11 -10.10
N SER A 23 14.57 0.95 -9.92
CA SER A 23 13.15 0.68 -10.10
C SER A 23 12.31 1.18 -8.93
N VAL A 24 12.51 2.41 -8.47
CA VAL A 24 11.77 2.97 -7.33
C VAL A 24 10.32 3.20 -7.71
N GLU A 25 10.07 3.70 -8.92
CA GLU A 25 8.71 3.88 -9.42
C GLU A 25 7.98 2.55 -9.61
N SER A 26 8.62 1.58 -10.26
CA SER A 26 8.05 0.23 -10.40
C SER A 26 7.91 -0.48 -9.05
N SER A 27 8.84 -0.30 -8.10
CA SER A 27 8.72 -0.88 -6.75
C SER A 27 7.60 -0.20 -5.96
N MET A 28 7.44 1.12 -6.06
CA MET A 28 6.35 1.86 -5.43
C MET A 28 4.99 1.43 -5.99
N GLN A 29 4.89 1.32 -7.32
CA GLN A 29 3.68 0.81 -7.98
C GLN A 29 3.40 -0.65 -7.61
N ALA A 30 4.42 -1.50 -7.52
CA ALA A 30 4.28 -2.89 -7.09
C ALA A 30 3.81 -2.98 -5.63
N VAL A 31 4.39 -2.18 -4.73
CA VAL A 31 3.98 -2.10 -3.33
C VAL A 31 2.56 -1.59 -3.21
N GLN A 32 2.18 -0.52 -3.93
CA GLN A 32 0.82 -0.01 -3.96
C GLN A 32 -0.17 -1.07 -4.44
N SER A 33 0.17 -1.77 -5.53
CA SER A 33 -0.65 -2.85 -6.08
C SER A 33 -0.85 -3.99 -5.08
N LYS A 34 0.19 -4.40 -4.34
CA LYS A 34 0.07 -5.42 -3.29
C LYS A 34 -0.69 -4.92 -2.06
N LEU A 35 -0.49 -3.66 -1.67
CA LEU A 35 -1.14 -3.09 -0.49
C LEU A 35 -2.65 -3.00 -0.71
N ILE A 36 -3.08 -2.48 -1.87
CA ILE A 36 -4.50 -2.32 -2.21
C ILE A 36 -5.11 -3.65 -2.68
N GLY A 37 -4.42 -4.39 -3.55
CA GLY A 37 -4.94 -5.59 -4.19
C GLY A 37 -4.87 -6.85 -3.33
N THR A 38 -4.17 -6.84 -2.20
CA THR A 38 -3.97 -8.05 -1.40
C THR A 38 -4.00 -7.78 0.10
N VAL A 39 -3.13 -6.90 0.61
CA VAL A 39 -2.97 -6.70 2.07
C VAL A 39 -4.22 -6.10 2.71
N LEU A 40 -4.77 -5.05 2.13
CA LEU A 40 -5.96 -4.36 2.62
C LEU A 40 -7.21 -5.28 2.60
N PRO A 41 -7.50 -6.02 1.50
CA PRO A 41 -8.55 -7.04 1.49
C PRO A 41 -8.38 -8.12 2.57
N LEU A 42 -7.16 -8.64 2.76
CA LEU A 42 -6.89 -9.66 3.77
C LEU A 42 -7.13 -9.13 5.18
N GLY A 43 -6.67 -7.92 5.50
CA GLY A 43 -6.93 -7.27 6.78
C GLY A 43 -8.43 -7.09 7.05
N GLY A 44 -9.19 -6.66 6.05
CA GLY A 44 -10.65 -6.53 6.14
C GLY A 44 -11.36 -7.87 6.36
N MET A 45 -10.96 -8.91 5.62
CA MET A 45 -11.50 -10.27 5.79
C MET A 45 -11.23 -10.82 7.18
N LEU A 46 -10.03 -10.63 7.72
CA LEU A 46 -9.69 -11.07 9.08
C LEU A 46 -10.52 -10.32 10.12
N GLY A 47 -10.62 -8.99 10.03
CA GLY A 47 -11.42 -8.19 10.96
C GLY A 47 -12.90 -8.58 10.98
N LEU A 48 -13.49 -8.79 9.79
CA LEU A 48 -14.86 -9.29 9.66
C LEU A 48 -15.02 -10.73 10.15
N GLY A 49 -14.04 -11.60 9.89
CA GLY A 49 -14.03 -12.97 10.38
C GLY A 49 -14.01 -13.05 11.91
N PHE A 50 -13.18 -12.25 12.56
CA PHE A 50 -13.16 -12.15 14.03
C PHE A 50 -14.48 -11.60 14.59
N ALA A 51 -15.08 -10.60 13.95
CA ALA A 51 -16.38 -10.09 14.36
C ALA A 51 -17.50 -11.13 14.18
N ALA A 52 -17.47 -11.89 13.08
CA ALA A 52 -18.42 -12.97 12.81
C ALA A 52 -18.31 -14.08 13.87
N VAL A 53 -17.09 -14.52 14.21
CA VAL A 53 -16.87 -15.50 15.28
C VAL A 53 -17.39 -14.97 16.62
N SER A 54 -17.09 -13.72 16.97
CA SER A 54 -17.62 -13.08 18.18
C SER A 54 -19.16 -13.03 18.20
N PHE A 55 -19.81 -12.94 17.03
CA PHE A 55 -21.27 -12.96 16.91
C PHE A 55 -21.85 -14.36 17.08
N PHE A 56 -21.25 -15.38 16.45
CA PHE A 56 -21.68 -16.77 16.60
C PHE A 56 -21.47 -17.31 18.02
N MET A 57 -20.44 -16.86 18.72
CA MET A 57 -20.16 -17.25 20.12
C MET A 57 -21.07 -16.55 21.15
N GLY A 58 -22.00 -15.69 20.73
CA GLY A 58 -22.96 -15.05 21.64
C GLY A 58 -22.34 -14.02 22.59
N SER A 59 -21.21 -13.40 22.21
CA SER A 59 -20.58 -12.35 23.02
C SER A 59 -21.57 -11.20 23.29
N PRO A 60 -21.66 -10.69 24.53
CA PRO A 60 -22.58 -9.61 24.88
C PRO A 60 -22.36 -8.32 24.07
N ASN A 61 -21.16 -8.15 23.50
CA ASN A 61 -20.80 -6.99 22.69
C ASN A 61 -20.60 -7.30 21.19
N ALA A 62 -21.11 -8.45 20.71
CA ALA A 62 -20.88 -8.89 19.32
C ALA A 62 -21.31 -7.86 18.26
N MET A 63 -22.41 -7.16 18.47
CA MET A 63 -22.87 -6.10 17.57
C MET A 63 -21.92 -4.90 17.52
N SER A 64 -21.24 -4.60 18.63
CA SER A 64 -20.21 -3.56 18.68
C SER A 64 -19.00 -3.97 17.85
N HIS A 65 -18.52 -5.22 18.00
CA HIS A 65 -17.42 -5.75 17.20
C HIS A 65 -17.74 -5.77 15.71
N LEU A 66 -18.96 -6.16 15.34
CA LEU A 66 -19.42 -6.14 13.95
C LEU A 66 -19.48 -4.72 13.39
N LYS A 67 -20.06 -3.77 14.13
CA LYS A 67 -20.10 -2.36 13.73
C LYS A 67 -18.70 -1.80 13.50
N LEU A 68 -17.79 -2.04 14.44
CA LEU A 68 -16.41 -1.57 14.33
C LEU A 68 -15.68 -2.21 13.14
N ALA A 69 -15.88 -3.51 12.89
CA ALA A 69 -15.30 -4.20 11.74
C ALA A 69 -15.85 -3.66 10.40
N VAL A 70 -17.16 -3.41 10.30
CA VAL A 70 -17.78 -2.85 9.09
C VAL A 70 -17.31 -1.41 8.85
N ILE A 71 -17.27 -0.58 9.89
CA ILE A 71 -16.78 0.81 9.78
C ILE A 71 -15.29 0.82 9.37
N GLY A 72 -14.47 -0.02 10.02
CA GLY A 72 -13.05 -0.16 9.69
C GLY A 72 -12.83 -0.62 8.24
N ALA A 73 -13.63 -1.58 7.76
CA ALA A 73 -13.60 -2.02 6.37
C ALA A 73 -14.01 -0.89 5.41
N ALA A 74 -15.11 -0.18 5.69
CA ALA A 74 -15.59 0.92 4.86
C ALA A 74 -14.55 2.04 4.71
N ILE A 75 -13.87 2.40 5.82
CA ILE A 75 -12.80 3.40 5.79
C ILE A 75 -11.57 2.87 5.05
N GLY A 76 -11.17 1.61 5.31
CA GLY A 76 -10.02 0.98 4.67
C GLY A 76 -10.16 0.91 3.15
N PHE A 77 -11.28 0.38 2.65
CA PHE A 77 -11.57 0.30 1.21
C PHE A 77 -11.94 1.66 0.59
N GLY A 78 -12.44 2.61 1.37
CA GLY A 78 -12.77 3.95 0.92
C GLY A 78 -11.55 4.85 0.67
N GLY A 79 -10.44 4.62 1.37
CA GLY A 79 -9.21 5.42 1.24
C GLY A 79 -8.69 5.55 -0.20
N PRO A 80 -8.47 4.42 -0.93
CA PRO A 80 -8.07 4.47 -2.34
C PRO A 80 -9.09 5.21 -3.22
N ALA A 81 -10.40 5.02 -3.00
CA ALA A 81 -11.44 5.65 -3.79
C ALA A 81 -11.44 7.19 -3.65
N ILE A 82 -11.14 7.71 -2.47
CA ILE A 82 -11.01 9.16 -2.23
C ILE A 82 -9.80 9.72 -2.99
N ILE A 83 -8.67 9.02 -2.97
CA ILE A 83 -7.46 9.46 -3.67
C ILE A 83 -7.70 9.50 -5.18
N GLU A 84 -8.37 8.47 -5.73
CA GLU A 84 -8.74 8.44 -7.15
C GLU A 84 -9.74 9.53 -7.50
N PHE A 85 -10.73 9.80 -6.63
CA PHE A 85 -11.66 10.92 -6.83
C PHE A 85 -10.92 12.26 -6.87
N VAL A 86 -10.03 12.53 -5.92
CA VAL A 86 -9.22 13.76 -5.91
C VAL A 86 -8.38 13.86 -7.17
N ARG A 87 -7.69 12.78 -7.59
CA ARG A 87 -6.94 12.75 -8.84
C ARG A 87 -7.80 13.08 -10.06
N SER A 88 -9.05 12.63 -10.10
CA SER A 88 -9.98 12.92 -11.20
C SER A 88 -10.44 14.38 -11.27
N LEU A 89 -10.27 15.16 -10.19
CA LEU A 89 -10.64 16.58 -10.14
C LEU A 89 -9.49 17.53 -10.50
N ILE A 90 -8.24 17.05 -10.45
CA ILE A 90 -7.04 17.87 -10.66
C ILE A 90 -6.47 17.69 -12.08
N HIS A 91 -6.80 16.57 -12.74
CA HIS A 91 -6.56 16.36 -14.17
C HIS A 91 -7.77 16.83 -14.99
#